data_AF-A0A2J8B6S6-F1
#
_entry.id   AF-A0A2J8B6S6-F1
#
_cell.length_a   1.000
_cell.length_b   1.000
_cell.length_c   1.000
_cell.angle_alpha   90.00
_cell.angle_beta   90.00
_cell.angle_gamma   90.00
#
_symmetry.space_group_name_H-M   'P 1'
#
loop_
_entity.id
_entity.type
_entity.pdbx_description
1 polymer ?
#
loop_
_entity_poly.entity_id
_entity_poly.type
_entity_poly.pdbx_seq_one_letter_code
_entity_poly.pdbx_strand_id
1 'polypeptide(L)'
;MNKDPFKEYIRESEPAKRDKGYAWHTAIGLQAVDGLKTSEYLVHTAVRNIEGEISFEEANALLQTYYEENPTRDASDRTEEADKVSARIAALLSERAFSFTPNEYISIHRKLFAGIYSHAGRIRDYNITKKEWVLNGATVLYGSATELRATLDYDFSEERKFSYKNLSMDEIIHHLAFFASRLWQIHVFGEGNTRTTAVFFIKYLRTLGFDVTNDIFAENAWYFRNSLVRANYNDLKNGIHETTEFLEVFLRNLLLNENHPLYNRTLYISGTFKETEKPDIETAKPDIDDLKPDIEAVFQPKTASHILKLREVFPGQTIFGRTDVMKAIDLKASRVSDFLKEMVEHGVIEPVTGHGKGKYRFRQQ
;
A
#
# COMPACT_ATOMS: atom_id res chain seq x y z
N MET A 1 17.69 -13.66 10.62
CA MET A 1 16.71 -14.57 9.94
C MET A 1 15.34 -14.25 10.51
N ASN A 2 14.57 -13.40 9.82
CA ASN A 2 13.21 -13.06 10.19
C ASN A 2 12.29 -14.00 9.40
N LYS A 3 11.98 -15.17 9.93
CA LYS A 3 11.03 -16.09 9.28
C LYS A 3 9.63 -15.58 9.57
N ASP A 4 8.87 -15.32 8.52
CA ASP A 4 7.45 -15.01 8.61
C ASP A 4 6.71 -16.17 9.31
N PRO A 5 6.14 -15.95 10.51
CA PRO A 5 5.52 -17.01 11.30
C PRO A 5 4.26 -17.58 10.64
N PHE A 6 3.67 -16.89 9.66
CA PHE A 6 2.43 -17.33 9.01
C PHE A 6 2.66 -18.30 7.85
N LYS A 7 3.86 -18.32 7.25
CA LYS A 7 4.16 -19.20 6.10
C LYS A 7 4.04 -20.69 6.41
N GLU A 8 4.31 -21.09 7.65
CA GLU A 8 4.19 -22.47 8.08
C GLU A 8 2.71 -22.89 8.13
N TYR A 9 1.82 -21.99 8.59
CA TYR A 9 0.39 -22.25 8.67
C TYR A 9 -0.31 -22.34 7.30
N ILE A 10 0.16 -21.62 6.28
CA ILE A 10 -0.38 -21.73 4.92
C ILE A 10 -0.17 -23.15 4.35
N ARG A 11 0.85 -23.86 4.84
CA ARG A 11 1.19 -25.24 4.45
C ARG A 11 0.62 -26.28 5.41
N GLU A 12 -0.14 -25.86 6.41
CA GLU A 12 -0.74 -26.74 7.41
C GLU A 12 -1.79 -27.66 6.78
N SER A 13 -1.82 -28.90 7.27
CA SER A 13 -2.74 -29.95 6.86
C SER A 13 -4.13 -29.79 7.47
N GLU A 14 -4.23 -29.20 8.68
CA GLU A 14 -5.50 -28.92 9.34
C GLU A 14 -6.21 -27.72 8.68
N PRO A 15 -7.38 -27.91 8.04
CA PRO A 15 -8.03 -26.86 7.25
C PRO A 15 -8.37 -25.61 8.08
N ALA A 16 -8.79 -25.78 9.33
CA ALA A 16 -9.17 -24.67 10.20
C ALA A 16 -7.98 -23.76 10.53
N LYS A 17 -6.81 -24.35 10.82
CA LYS A 17 -5.58 -23.60 11.10
C LYS A 17 -5.04 -22.95 9.84
N ARG A 18 -5.06 -23.67 8.71
CA ARG A 18 -4.65 -23.15 7.41
C ARG A 18 -5.47 -21.93 6.99
N ASP A 19 -6.80 -22.02 7.08
CA ASP A 19 -7.70 -20.94 6.67
C ASP A 19 -7.55 -19.71 7.58
N LYS A 20 -7.35 -19.90 8.90
CA LYS A 20 -7.02 -18.82 9.84
C LYS A 20 -5.63 -18.22 9.56
N GLY A 21 -4.64 -19.06 9.29
CA GLY A 21 -3.28 -18.65 8.95
C GLY A 21 -3.26 -17.76 7.71
N TYR A 22 -3.99 -18.17 6.67
CA TYR A 22 -4.21 -17.34 5.47
C TYR A 22 -4.89 -16.00 5.82
N ALA A 23 -5.96 -16.04 6.64
CA ALA A 23 -6.72 -14.84 6.99
C ALA A 23 -5.84 -13.81 7.73
N TRP A 24 -5.04 -14.26 8.70
CA TRP A 24 -4.11 -13.41 9.43
C TRP A 24 -2.96 -12.91 8.57
N HIS A 25 -2.35 -13.77 7.75
CA HIS A 25 -1.27 -13.37 6.87
C HIS A 25 -1.72 -12.28 5.88
N THR A 26 -2.88 -12.49 5.24
CA THR A 26 -3.50 -11.51 4.35
C THR A 26 -3.81 -10.22 5.08
N ALA A 27 -4.40 -10.30 6.27
CA ALA A 27 -4.76 -9.14 7.06
C ALA A 27 -3.57 -8.25 7.43
N ILE A 28 -2.46 -8.86 7.85
CA ILE A 28 -1.22 -8.17 8.22
C ILE A 28 -0.55 -7.57 6.98
N GLY A 29 -0.43 -8.36 5.91
CA GLY A 29 0.20 -7.89 4.67
C GLY A 29 -0.55 -6.72 4.02
N LEU A 30 -1.89 -6.70 4.12
CA LEU A 30 -2.71 -5.59 3.63
C LEU A 30 -2.46 -4.26 4.34
N GLN A 31 -1.80 -4.21 5.50
CA GLN A 31 -1.45 -2.94 6.13
C GLN A 31 -0.36 -2.18 5.36
N ALA A 32 0.47 -2.90 4.60
CA ALA A 32 1.54 -2.31 3.80
C ALA A 32 1.03 -1.40 2.67
N VAL A 33 -0.27 -1.43 2.32
CA VAL A 33 -0.84 -0.51 1.31
C VAL A 33 -0.73 0.96 1.72
N ASP A 34 -0.73 1.21 3.03
CA ASP A 34 -0.62 2.54 3.64
C ASP A 34 0.73 2.68 4.38
N GLY A 35 1.73 1.88 4.03
CA GLY A 35 3.06 1.90 4.64
C GLY A 35 3.11 1.41 6.11
N LEU A 36 1.99 0.93 6.65
CA LEU A 36 1.88 0.60 8.06
C LEU A 36 2.58 -0.71 8.42
N LYS A 37 3.08 -0.78 9.66
CA LYS A 37 3.69 -1.97 10.25
C LYS A 37 2.90 -2.37 11.50
N THR A 38 2.64 -3.66 11.61
CA THR A 38 1.99 -4.27 12.77
C THR A 38 2.98 -4.51 13.89
N SER A 39 2.49 -4.58 15.13
CA SER A 39 3.33 -4.86 16.30
C SER A 39 3.66 -6.35 16.45
N GLU A 40 4.67 -6.67 17.25
CA GLU A 40 4.94 -8.03 17.70
C GLU A 40 3.80 -8.60 18.56
N TYR A 41 3.10 -7.72 19.30
CA TYR A 41 1.95 -8.11 20.11
C TYR A 41 0.81 -8.67 19.26
N LEU A 42 0.54 -8.04 18.10
CA LEU A 42 -0.41 -8.58 17.12
C LEU A 42 0.02 -9.95 16.62
N VAL A 43 1.29 -10.11 16.25
CA VAL A 43 1.81 -11.37 15.71
C VAL A 43 1.61 -12.51 16.72
N HIS A 44 1.95 -12.27 17.99
CA HIS A 44 1.72 -13.24 19.06
C HIS A 44 0.21 -13.53 19.24
N THR A 45 -0.63 -12.51 19.22
CA THR A 45 -2.10 -12.66 19.32
C THR A 45 -2.67 -13.47 18.16
N ALA A 46 -2.19 -13.23 16.94
CA ALA A 46 -2.60 -13.96 15.75
C ALA A 46 -2.24 -15.45 15.84
N VAL A 47 -1.02 -15.78 16.27
CA VAL A 47 -0.59 -17.18 16.48
C VAL A 47 -1.51 -17.89 17.47
N ARG A 48 -1.80 -17.27 18.63
CA ARG A 48 -2.74 -17.84 19.61
C ARG A 48 -4.13 -18.09 19.04
N ASN A 49 -4.62 -17.19 18.18
CA ASN A 49 -5.90 -17.36 17.51
C ASN A 49 -5.88 -18.50 16.48
N ILE A 50 -4.79 -18.63 15.71
CA ILE A 50 -4.58 -19.71 14.74
C ILE A 50 -4.54 -21.06 15.45
N GLU A 51 -3.82 -21.17 16.55
CA GLU A 51 -3.74 -22.37 17.38
C GLU A 51 -5.04 -22.73 18.10
N GLY A 52 -6.02 -21.81 18.12
CA GLY A 52 -7.31 -22.02 18.75
C GLY A 52 -7.29 -21.79 20.27
N GLU A 53 -6.25 -21.16 20.80
CA GLU A 53 -6.18 -20.77 22.21
C GLU A 53 -7.14 -19.62 22.55
N ILE A 54 -7.41 -18.75 21.56
CA ILE A 54 -8.33 -17.62 21.69
C ILE A 54 -9.24 -17.49 20.47
N SER A 55 -10.46 -17.00 20.68
CA SER A 55 -11.40 -16.63 19.62
C SER A 55 -11.01 -15.31 18.95
N PHE A 56 -11.68 -14.96 17.85
CA PHE A 56 -11.49 -13.64 17.23
C PHE A 56 -12.00 -12.50 18.12
N GLU A 57 -13.08 -12.72 18.85
CA GLU A 57 -13.62 -11.78 19.82
C GLU A 57 -12.62 -11.53 20.95
N GLU A 58 -11.99 -12.59 21.47
CA GLU A 58 -10.95 -12.47 22.49
C GLU A 58 -9.69 -11.79 21.96
N ALA A 59 -9.25 -12.10 20.73
CA ALA A 59 -8.13 -11.42 20.09
C ALA A 59 -8.39 -9.91 19.93
N ASN A 60 -9.60 -9.52 19.50
CA ASN A 60 -9.99 -8.12 19.40
C ASN A 60 -10.06 -7.43 20.77
N ALA A 61 -10.57 -8.11 21.80
CA ALA A 61 -10.62 -7.58 23.16
C ALA A 61 -9.23 -7.35 23.74
N LEU A 62 -8.30 -8.31 23.55
CA LEU A 62 -6.91 -8.20 23.97
C LEU A 62 -6.22 -7.00 23.33
N LEU A 63 -6.39 -6.80 22.02
CA LEU A 63 -5.86 -5.63 21.31
C LEU A 63 -6.48 -4.32 21.82
N GLN A 64 -7.77 -4.32 22.12
CA GLN A 64 -8.43 -3.14 22.67
C GLN A 64 -7.82 -2.75 24.02
N THR A 65 -7.74 -3.71 24.97
CA THR A 65 -7.12 -3.48 26.28
C THR A 65 -5.66 -3.07 26.17
N TYR A 66 -4.87 -3.73 25.30
CA TYR A 66 -3.46 -3.41 25.12
C TYR A 66 -3.24 -1.93 24.76
N TYR A 67 -4.01 -1.39 23.82
CA TYR A 67 -3.88 0.01 23.40
C TYR A 67 -4.53 1.02 24.36
N GLU A 68 -5.53 0.60 25.16
CA GLU A 68 -6.05 1.41 26.26
C GLU A 68 -5.03 1.59 27.39
N GLU A 69 -4.27 0.52 27.70
CA GLU A 69 -3.23 0.53 28.73
C GLU A 69 -1.91 1.14 28.23
N ASN A 70 -1.66 1.08 26.92
CA ASN A 70 -0.45 1.57 26.28
C ASN A 70 -0.78 2.57 25.16
N PRO A 71 -1.41 3.72 25.49
CA PRO A 71 -1.76 4.71 24.48
C PRO A 71 -0.49 5.28 23.83
N THR A 72 -0.48 5.38 22.51
CA THR A 72 0.65 6.00 21.82
C THR A 72 0.76 7.48 22.20
N ARG A 73 2.00 7.95 22.32
CA ARG A 73 2.31 9.37 22.56
C ARG A 73 2.56 10.12 21.27
N ASP A 74 2.79 9.40 20.17
CA ASP A 74 3.03 9.97 18.86
C ASP A 74 1.79 9.81 17.99
N ALA A 75 1.22 10.93 17.55
CA ALA A 75 0.04 10.93 16.70
C ALA A 75 0.32 10.43 15.28
N SER A 76 1.59 10.39 14.83
CA SER A 76 1.96 9.74 13.56
C SER A 76 2.05 8.22 13.65
N ASP A 77 2.17 7.66 14.87
CA ASP A 77 2.22 6.22 15.05
C ASP A 77 0.83 5.60 14.82
N ARG A 78 0.71 4.88 13.71
CA ARG A 78 -0.51 4.20 13.28
C ARG A 78 -0.42 2.68 13.47
N THR A 79 0.46 2.19 14.34
CA THR A 79 0.55 0.75 14.65
C THR A 79 -0.73 0.22 15.33
N GLU A 80 -1.43 1.03 16.14
CA GLU A 80 -2.75 0.66 16.68
C GLU A 80 -3.77 0.37 15.58
N GLU A 81 -3.81 1.24 14.57
CA GLU A 81 -4.66 1.03 13.40
C GLU A 81 -4.28 -0.26 12.69
N ALA A 82 -2.99 -0.44 12.39
CA ALA A 82 -2.50 -1.62 11.68
C ALA A 82 -2.93 -2.92 12.39
N ASP A 83 -2.79 -2.96 13.71
CA ASP A 83 -3.11 -4.13 14.52
C ASP A 83 -4.60 -4.40 14.62
N LYS A 84 -5.39 -3.40 15.03
CA LYS A 84 -6.84 -3.56 15.18
C LYS A 84 -7.50 -3.86 13.84
N VAL A 85 -7.10 -3.17 12.77
CA VAL A 85 -7.63 -3.42 11.43
C VAL A 85 -7.24 -4.81 10.94
N SER A 86 -6.01 -5.29 11.20
CA SER A 86 -5.61 -6.65 10.83
C SER A 86 -6.50 -7.71 11.51
N ALA A 87 -6.72 -7.60 12.81
CA ALA A 87 -7.60 -8.54 13.53
C ALA A 87 -9.03 -8.57 12.96
N ARG A 88 -9.55 -7.40 12.58
CA ARG A 88 -10.89 -7.25 11.98
C ARG A 88 -10.94 -7.80 10.54
N ILE A 89 -9.89 -7.61 9.75
CA ILE A 89 -9.77 -8.23 8.42
C ILE A 89 -9.75 -9.75 8.57
N ALA A 90 -8.91 -10.30 9.45
CA ALA A 90 -8.79 -11.74 9.65
C ALA A 90 -10.14 -12.36 10.05
N ALA A 91 -10.85 -11.75 11.01
CA ALA A 91 -12.18 -12.19 11.41
C ALA A 91 -13.17 -12.16 10.23
N LEU A 92 -13.22 -11.07 9.46
CA LEU A 92 -14.11 -10.95 8.30
C LEU A 92 -13.81 -11.95 7.18
N LEU A 93 -12.54 -12.28 6.96
CA LEU A 93 -12.13 -13.30 5.99
C LEU A 93 -12.45 -14.71 6.48
N SER A 94 -12.55 -14.95 7.79
CA SER A 94 -13.01 -16.23 8.36
C SER A 94 -14.54 -16.35 8.44
N GLU A 95 -15.29 -15.24 8.35
CA GLU A 95 -16.75 -15.27 8.27
C GLU A 95 -17.25 -15.86 6.93
N ARG A 96 -18.16 -16.83 6.99
CA ARG A 96 -18.81 -17.40 5.78
C ARG A 96 -19.92 -16.53 5.20
N ALA A 97 -20.55 -15.70 6.03
CA ALA A 97 -21.61 -14.81 5.57
C ALA A 97 -21.02 -13.71 4.66
N PHE A 98 -21.74 -13.43 3.57
CA PHE A 98 -21.43 -12.35 2.64
C PHE A 98 -22.68 -12.02 1.81
N SER A 99 -22.85 -10.75 1.49
CA SER A 99 -23.90 -10.29 0.58
C SER A 99 -23.30 -9.37 -0.46
N PHE A 100 -23.41 -9.72 -1.75
CA PHE A 100 -22.94 -8.83 -2.82
C PHE A 100 -23.85 -7.61 -2.94
N THR A 101 -23.61 -6.56 -2.14
CA THR A 101 -24.40 -5.32 -2.10
C THR A 101 -23.54 -4.10 -1.76
N PRO A 102 -23.94 -2.89 -2.19
CA PRO A 102 -23.28 -1.65 -1.76
C PRO A 102 -23.22 -1.48 -0.23
N ASN A 103 -24.26 -1.94 0.48
CA ASN A 103 -24.31 -1.86 1.94
C ASN A 103 -23.31 -2.80 2.62
N GLU A 104 -23.05 -3.97 2.04
CA GLU A 104 -22.00 -4.86 2.56
C GLU A 104 -20.62 -4.21 2.41
N TYR A 105 -20.35 -3.55 1.28
CA TYR A 105 -19.10 -2.82 1.07
C TYR A 105 -18.87 -1.73 2.13
N ILE A 106 -19.92 -0.95 2.41
CA ILE A 106 -19.90 0.07 3.48
C ILE A 106 -19.81 -0.55 4.87
N SER A 107 -20.46 -1.68 5.09
CA SER A 107 -20.43 -2.43 6.35
C SER A 107 -19.02 -2.96 6.65
N ILE A 108 -18.33 -3.50 5.63
CA ILE A 108 -16.92 -3.92 5.74
C ILE A 108 -16.08 -2.74 6.21
N HIS A 109 -16.17 -1.58 5.54
CA HIS A 109 -15.42 -0.40 5.96
C HIS A 109 -15.75 -0.01 7.42
N ARG A 110 -17.03 -0.03 7.81
CA ARG A 110 -17.43 0.27 9.18
C ARG A 110 -16.78 -0.68 10.18
N LYS A 111 -16.85 -2.00 9.92
CA LYS A 111 -16.29 -3.04 10.79
C LYS A 111 -14.78 -2.91 10.90
N LEU A 112 -14.08 -2.66 9.79
CA LEU A 112 -12.63 -2.50 9.77
C LEU A 112 -12.16 -1.30 10.59
N PHE A 113 -12.83 -0.15 10.44
CA PHE A 113 -12.30 1.12 10.95
C PHE A 113 -13.07 1.72 12.13
N ALA A 114 -14.05 1.02 12.71
CA ALA A 114 -14.77 1.48 13.89
C ALA A 114 -13.82 1.84 15.04
N GLY A 115 -13.97 3.04 15.60
CA GLY A 115 -13.10 3.56 16.66
C GLY A 115 -11.70 4.00 16.20
N ILE A 116 -11.30 3.71 14.96
CA ILE A 116 -10.07 4.22 14.33
C ILE A 116 -10.39 5.52 13.59
N TYR A 117 -11.42 5.49 12.74
CA TYR A 117 -11.90 6.65 12.02
C TYR A 117 -13.28 7.08 12.52
N SER A 118 -13.44 8.37 12.81
CA SER A 118 -14.73 8.96 13.17
C SER A 118 -15.80 8.81 12.06
N HIS A 119 -15.35 8.62 10.83
CA HIS A 119 -16.17 8.46 9.63
C HIS A 119 -16.26 7.00 9.13
N ALA A 120 -15.92 6.01 9.96
CA ALA A 120 -15.98 4.61 9.57
C ALA A 120 -17.37 4.21 9.01
N GLY A 121 -17.41 3.77 7.75
CA GLY A 121 -18.63 3.35 7.06
C GLY A 121 -19.53 4.51 6.63
N ARG A 122 -18.98 5.72 6.51
CA ARG A 122 -19.66 6.89 5.94
C ARG A 122 -19.08 7.18 4.56
N ILE A 123 -19.97 7.36 3.59
CA ILE A 123 -19.58 7.87 2.27
C ILE A 123 -19.12 9.32 2.46
N ARG A 124 -17.99 9.70 1.87
CA ARG A 124 -17.46 11.08 1.96
C ARG A 124 -18.39 12.06 1.24
N ASP A 125 -18.45 13.29 1.75
CA ASP A 125 -19.22 14.41 1.20
C ASP A 125 -18.34 15.50 0.58
N TYR A 126 -17.05 15.21 0.39
CA TYR A 126 -16.06 16.08 -0.22
C TYR A 126 -15.25 15.36 -1.30
N ASN A 127 -14.71 16.13 -2.24
CA ASN A 127 -13.83 15.62 -3.30
C ASN A 127 -12.41 15.44 -2.79
N ILE A 128 -11.69 14.46 -3.36
CA ILE A 128 -10.32 14.13 -2.98
C ILE A 128 -9.38 14.21 -4.17
N THR A 129 -8.11 14.40 -3.86
CA THR A 129 -7.01 14.33 -4.82
C THR A 129 -5.85 13.67 -4.09
N LYS A 130 -5.29 12.61 -4.68
CA LYS A 130 -4.16 11.88 -4.11
C LYS A 130 -3.03 11.82 -5.12
N LYS A 131 -1.83 12.21 -4.70
CA LYS A 131 -0.64 12.08 -5.56
C LYS A 131 -0.22 10.64 -5.58
N GLU A 132 0.02 10.14 -6.79
CA GLU A 132 0.29 8.74 -7.02
C GLU A 132 1.74 8.55 -7.45
N TRP A 133 2.50 7.79 -6.66
CA TRP A 133 3.92 7.53 -6.96
C TRP A 133 4.09 6.90 -8.34
N VAL A 134 3.31 5.86 -8.68
CA VAL A 134 3.36 5.21 -10.00
C VAL A 134 3.01 6.14 -11.16
N LEU A 135 2.36 7.27 -10.88
CA LEU A 135 1.97 8.27 -11.87
C LEU A 135 2.88 9.52 -11.83
N ASN A 136 4.09 9.41 -11.25
CA ASN A 136 5.01 10.55 -11.10
C ASN A 136 4.35 11.76 -10.39
N GLY A 137 3.55 11.47 -9.36
CA GLY A 137 2.84 12.49 -8.58
C GLY A 137 1.56 13.04 -9.21
N ALA A 138 1.15 12.55 -10.39
CA ALA A 138 -0.19 12.80 -10.93
C ALA A 138 -1.27 12.09 -10.10
N THR A 139 -2.53 12.30 -10.42
CA THR A 139 -3.67 11.81 -9.64
C THR A 139 -4.68 11.10 -10.52
N VAL A 140 -5.34 10.09 -9.95
CA VAL A 140 -6.54 9.48 -10.53
C VAL A 140 -7.72 10.42 -10.33
N LEU A 141 -8.65 10.43 -11.29
CA LEU A 141 -9.93 11.11 -11.13
C LEU A 141 -10.87 10.21 -10.31
N TYR A 142 -11.01 10.52 -9.03
CA TYR A 142 -11.95 9.83 -8.15
C TYR A 142 -13.39 10.32 -8.31
N GLY A 143 -14.35 9.52 -7.85
CA GLY A 143 -15.77 9.87 -7.93
C GLY A 143 -16.12 11.22 -7.29
N SER A 144 -17.02 11.98 -7.93
CA SER A 144 -17.58 13.21 -7.35
C SER A 144 -18.38 12.89 -6.09
N ALA A 145 -18.17 13.66 -5.02
CA ALA A 145 -18.84 13.47 -3.74
C ALA A 145 -20.38 13.42 -3.84
N THR A 146 -20.97 14.18 -4.76
CA THR A 146 -22.43 14.23 -4.97
C THR A 146 -22.98 12.95 -5.59
N GLU A 147 -22.15 12.19 -6.30
CA GLU A 147 -22.56 11.03 -7.10
C GLU A 147 -22.18 9.68 -6.48
N LEU A 148 -21.33 9.67 -5.45
CA LEU A 148 -20.69 8.43 -4.94
C LEU A 148 -21.66 7.29 -4.66
N ARG A 149 -22.81 7.59 -4.01
CA ARG A 149 -23.81 6.57 -3.73
C ARG A 149 -24.41 6.03 -5.03
N ALA A 150 -24.79 6.90 -5.95
CA ALA A 150 -25.39 6.51 -7.22
C ALA A 150 -24.40 5.72 -8.09
N THR A 151 -23.12 6.14 -8.15
CA THR A 151 -22.07 5.41 -8.86
C THR A 151 -21.82 4.02 -8.25
N LEU A 152 -21.75 3.93 -6.91
CA LEU A 152 -21.59 2.65 -6.22
C LEU A 152 -22.76 1.71 -6.50
N ASP A 153 -23.99 2.20 -6.40
CA ASP A 153 -25.19 1.40 -6.66
C ASP A 153 -25.25 0.96 -8.14
N TYR A 154 -24.86 1.83 -9.07
CA TYR A 154 -24.77 1.52 -10.49
C TYR A 154 -23.76 0.40 -10.78
N ASP A 155 -22.51 0.53 -10.35
CA ASP A 155 -21.46 -0.46 -10.64
C ASP A 155 -21.80 -1.84 -10.04
N PHE A 156 -22.38 -1.90 -8.83
CA PHE A 156 -22.89 -3.15 -8.26
C PHE A 156 -24.07 -3.74 -9.04
N SER A 157 -24.91 -2.89 -9.62
CA SER A 157 -26.04 -3.33 -10.43
C SER A 157 -25.59 -3.92 -11.77
N GLU A 158 -24.54 -3.35 -12.38
CA GLU A 158 -23.97 -3.86 -13.62
C GLU A 158 -23.29 -5.19 -13.39
N GLU A 159 -22.49 -5.33 -12.32
CA GLU A 159 -21.85 -6.60 -11.98
C GLU A 159 -22.87 -7.71 -11.69
N ARG A 160 -23.98 -7.40 -11.03
CA ARG A 160 -25.06 -8.38 -10.77
C ARG A 160 -25.72 -8.88 -12.06
N LYS A 161 -25.78 -8.06 -13.10
CA LYS A 161 -26.35 -8.43 -14.42
C LYS A 161 -25.35 -9.20 -15.26
N PHE A 162 -24.06 -9.10 -14.96
CA PHE A 162 -23.01 -9.78 -15.71
C PHE A 162 -23.11 -11.30 -15.55
N SER A 163 -22.83 -12.02 -16.63
CA SER A 163 -22.86 -13.49 -16.66
C SER A 163 -21.48 -14.02 -17.03
N TYR A 164 -20.87 -14.74 -16.09
CA TYR A 164 -19.59 -15.45 -16.29
C TYR A 164 -19.70 -16.71 -17.17
N LYS A 165 -20.91 -17.08 -17.62
CA LYS A 165 -21.15 -18.29 -18.39
C LYS A 165 -20.47 -18.22 -19.77
N ASN A 166 -19.82 -19.32 -20.16
CA ASN A 166 -19.14 -19.51 -21.45
C ASN A 166 -17.95 -18.57 -21.69
N LEU A 167 -17.43 -17.91 -20.66
CA LEU A 167 -16.20 -17.14 -20.74
C LEU A 167 -14.99 -18.04 -20.50
N SER A 168 -13.91 -17.76 -21.20
CA SER A 168 -12.57 -18.27 -20.88
C SER A 168 -12.08 -17.66 -19.56
N MET A 169 -11.11 -18.31 -18.94
CA MET A 169 -10.53 -17.80 -17.69
C MET A 169 -9.87 -16.42 -17.87
N ASP A 170 -9.31 -16.15 -19.04
CA ASP A 170 -8.70 -14.84 -19.35
C ASP A 170 -9.77 -13.73 -19.41
N GLU A 171 -10.92 -14.00 -20.05
CA GLU A 171 -12.05 -13.07 -20.08
C GLU A 171 -12.64 -12.84 -18.67
N ILE A 172 -12.70 -13.89 -17.85
CA ILE A 172 -13.15 -13.79 -16.45
C ILE A 172 -12.18 -12.90 -15.65
N ILE A 173 -10.87 -13.12 -15.78
CA ILE A 173 -9.85 -12.35 -15.08
C ILE A 173 -9.86 -10.89 -15.51
N HIS A 174 -9.97 -10.63 -16.82
CA HIS A 174 -10.09 -9.27 -17.36
C HIS A 174 -11.31 -8.54 -16.78
N HIS A 175 -12.48 -9.19 -16.79
CA HIS A 175 -13.70 -8.62 -16.23
C HIS A 175 -13.59 -8.35 -14.73
N LEU A 176 -13.03 -9.30 -13.97
CA LEU A 176 -12.79 -9.12 -12.52
C LEU A 176 -11.82 -7.98 -12.22
N ALA A 177 -10.76 -7.83 -13.02
CA ALA A 177 -9.82 -6.72 -12.92
C ALA A 177 -10.53 -5.38 -13.14
N PHE A 178 -11.38 -5.29 -14.17
CA PHE A 178 -12.16 -4.10 -14.47
C PHE A 178 -13.18 -3.76 -13.38
N PHE A 179 -13.90 -4.76 -12.86
CA PHE A 179 -14.84 -4.56 -11.76
C PHE A 179 -14.12 -4.03 -10.50
N ALA A 180 -13.01 -4.67 -10.11
CA ALA A 180 -12.25 -4.27 -8.94
C ALA A 180 -11.64 -2.87 -9.10
N SER A 181 -11.11 -2.54 -10.28
CA SER A 181 -10.53 -1.23 -10.56
C SER A 181 -11.58 -0.11 -10.47
N ARG A 182 -12.77 -0.31 -11.05
CA ARG A 182 -13.86 0.66 -11.00
C ARG A 182 -14.39 0.87 -9.59
N LEU A 183 -14.65 -0.23 -8.87
CA LEU A 183 -15.10 -0.16 -7.47
C LEU A 183 -14.11 0.64 -6.60
N TRP A 184 -12.80 0.45 -6.81
CA TRP A 184 -11.77 1.23 -6.13
C TRP A 184 -11.76 2.70 -6.57
N GLN A 185 -11.90 2.99 -7.86
CA GLN A 185 -11.89 4.36 -8.42
C GLN A 185 -12.99 5.25 -7.86
N ILE A 186 -14.17 4.68 -7.54
CA ILE A 186 -15.25 5.45 -6.88
C ILE A 186 -14.70 6.09 -5.60
N HIS A 187 -13.85 5.35 -4.87
CA HIS A 187 -13.10 5.81 -3.70
C HIS A 187 -14.04 6.50 -2.69
N VAL A 188 -15.08 5.76 -2.30
CA VAL A 188 -16.26 6.28 -1.59
C VAL A 188 -15.99 6.75 -0.16
N PHE A 189 -14.88 6.34 0.45
CA PHE A 189 -14.52 6.71 1.83
C PHE A 189 -13.38 7.74 1.83
N GLY A 190 -13.21 8.45 2.96
CA GLY A 190 -12.07 9.36 3.14
C GLY A 190 -10.73 8.63 3.15
N GLU A 191 -10.63 7.56 3.94
CA GLU A 191 -9.46 6.69 4.04
C GLU A 191 -9.87 5.20 4.04
N GLY A 192 -8.92 4.28 3.88
CA GLY A 192 -9.20 2.83 4.00
C GLY A 192 -9.86 2.15 2.79
N ASN A 193 -9.93 2.83 1.64
CA ASN A 193 -10.57 2.31 0.43
C ASN A 193 -9.91 1.01 -0.07
N THR A 194 -8.58 1.00 -0.23
CA THR A 194 -7.85 -0.17 -0.75
C THR A 194 -8.05 -1.42 0.12
N ARG A 195 -7.93 -1.30 1.46
CA ARG A 195 -8.16 -2.42 2.39
C ARG A 195 -9.59 -2.92 2.33
N THR A 196 -10.57 -2.02 2.24
CA THR A 196 -11.99 -2.39 2.07
C THR A 196 -12.22 -3.10 0.73
N THR A 197 -11.68 -2.58 -0.37
CA THR A 197 -11.77 -3.21 -1.70
C THR A 197 -11.17 -4.60 -1.69
N ALA A 198 -9.97 -4.79 -1.13
CA ALA A 198 -9.34 -6.10 -1.06
C ALA A 198 -10.21 -7.12 -0.29
N VAL A 199 -10.68 -6.76 0.90
CA VAL A 199 -11.52 -7.66 1.73
C VAL A 199 -12.83 -8.00 1.03
N PHE A 200 -13.53 -7.01 0.48
CA PHE A 200 -14.75 -7.23 -0.26
C PHE A 200 -14.52 -8.14 -1.47
N PHE A 201 -13.46 -7.88 -2.22
CA PHE A 201 -13.14 -8.61 -3.43
C PHE A 201 -12.73 -10.06 -3.16
N ILE A 202 -11.94 -10.33 -2.11
CA ILE A 202 -11.64 -11.71 -1.66
C ILE A 202 -12.94 -12.46 -1.33
N LYS A 203 -13.86 -11.83 -0.58
CA LYS A 203 -15.14 -12.46 -0.23
C LYS A 203 -16.01 -12.68 -1.46
N TYR A 204 -16.02 -11.73 -2.40
CA TYR A 204 -16.74 -11.85 -3.66
C TYR A 204 -16.20 -13.00 -4.53
N LEU A 205 -14.89 -13.07 -4.73
CA LEU A 205 -14.24 -14.16 -5.49
C LEU A 205 -14.60 -15.55 -4.94
N ARG A 206 -14.66 -15.69 -3.61
CA ARG A 206 -15.10 -16.94 -2.97
C ARG A 206 -16.54 -17.30 -3.30
N THR A 207 -17.43 -16.33 -3.49
CA THR A 207 -18.80 -16.61 -3.95
C THR A 207 -18.88 -17.11 -5.38
N LEU A 208 -17.88 -16.78 -6.19
CA LEU A 208 -17.73 -17.29 -7.56
C LEU A 208 -17.05 -18.66 -7.61
N GLY A 209 -16.66 -19.22 -6.44
CA GLY A 209 -16.05 -20.55 -6.32
C GLY A 209 -14.53 -20.56 -6.38
N PHE A 210 -13.86 -19.40 -6.39
CA PHE A 210 -12.40 -19.35 -6.34
C PHE A 210 -11.87 -19.65 -4.93
N ASP A 211 -10.82 -20.47 -4.86
CA ASP A 211 -10.06 -20.68 -3.63
C ASP A 211 -8.97 -19.61 -3.50
N VAL A 212 -9.29 -18.55 -2.77
CA VAL A 212 -8.40 -17.43 -2.51
C VAL A 212 -7.76 -17.66 -1.13
N THR A 213 -6.83 -18.62 -1.05
CA THR A 213 -6.12 -19.01 0.19
C THR A 213 -4.58 -19.04 0.06
N ASN A 214 -4.01 -18.27 -0.86
CA ASN A 214 -2.55 -18.14 -1.06
C ASN A 214 -1.96 -16.83 -0.50
N ASP A 215 -0.66 -16.58 -0.65
CA ASP A 215 0.04 -15.44 -0.05
C ASP A 215 0.04 -14.16 -0.91
N ILE A 216 -0.61 -14.16 -2.08
CA ILE A 216 -0.48 -13.09 -3.07
C ILE A 216 -0.90 -11.71 -2.53
N PHE A 217 -2.04 -11.60 -1.84
CA PHE A 217 -2.45 -10.34 -1.21
C PHE A 217 -1.52 -9.89 -0.09
N ALA A 218 -1.02 -10.84 0.71
CA ALA A 218 -0.18 -10.55 1.86
C ALA A 218 1.18 -9.99 1.43
N GLU A 219 1.79 -10.61 0.43
CA GLU A 219 3.13 -10.27 -0.03
C GLU A 219 3.16 -9.10 -1.02
N ASN A 220 2.06 -8.88 -1.75
CA ASN A 220 2.02 -7.95 -2.88
C ASN A 220 0.92 -6.88 -2.77
N ALA A 221 0.52 -6.51 -1.54
CA ALA A 221 -0.52 -5.52 -1.29
C ALA A 221 -0.26 -4.16 -1.97
N TRP A 222 1.00 -3.71 -1.98
CA TRP A 222 1.37 -2.45 -2.64
C TRP A 222 1.28 -2.54 -4.17
N TYR A 223 1.63 -3.70 -4.75
CA TYR A 223 1.46 -3.96 -6.17
C TYR A 223 -0.02 -3.95 -6.55
N PHE A 224 -0.88 -4.63 -5.77
CA PHE A 224 -2.33 -4.60 -5.96
C PHE A 224 -2.85 -3.15 -5.99
N ARG A 225 -2.50 -2.36 -4.97
CA ARG A 225 -2.86 -0.95 -4.88
C ARG A 225 -2.40 -0.13 -6.09
N ASN A 226 -1.16 -0.32 -6.52
CA ASN A 226 -0.61 0.41 -7.67
C ASN A 226 -1.21 -0.05 -9.01
N SER A 227 -1.60 -1.31 -9.13
CA SER A 227 -2.26 -1.84 -10.32
C SER A 227 -3.66 -1.24 -10.50
N LEU A 228 -4.39 -1.01 -9.40
CA LEU A 228 -5.68 -0.30 -9.41
C LEU A 228 -5.52 1.14 -9.87
N VAL A 229 -4.42 1.81 -9.51
CA VAL A 229 -4.11 3.17 -9.96
C VAL A 229 -3.86 3.20 -11.46
N ARG A 230 -3.05 2.25 -11.97
CA ARG A 230 -2.75 2.14 -13.41
C ARG A 230 -3.97 1.78 -14.25
N ALA A 231 -4.92 1.03 -13.68
CA ALA A 231 -6.19 0.71 -14.32
C ALA A 231 -7.18 1.88 -14.40
N ASN A 232 -6.87 3.04 -13.82
CA ASN A 232 -7.79 4.16 -13.69
C ASN A 232 -7.17 5.53 -14.07
N TYR A 233 -6.06 5.54 -14.81
CA TYR A 233 -5.37 6.77 -15.19
C TYR A 233 -5.16 6.87 -16.69
N ASN A 234 -5.61 7.99 -17.28
CA ASN A 234 -5.35 8.36 -18.66
C ASN A 234 -4.62 9.71 -18.71
N ASP A 235 -3.64 9.81 -19.60
CA ASP A 235 -3.05 11.07 -20.04
C ASP A 235 -2.76 10.93 -21.53
N LEU A 236 -3.83 11.07 -22.32
CA LEU A 236 -3.83 10.86 -23.76
C LEU A 236 -2.86 11.81 -24.48
N LYS A 237 -2.63 13.01 -23.92
CA LYS A 237 -1.67 13.98 -24.46
C LYS A 237 -0.25 13.40 -24.45
N ASN A 238 0.09 12.62 -23.43
CA ASN A 238 1.39 11.97 -23.28
C ASN A 238 1.35 10.48 -23.65
N GLY A 239 0.29 10.01 -24.32
CA GLY A 239 0.15 8.62 -24.78
C GLY A 239 -0.02 7.59 -23.65
N ILE A 240 -0.46 8.02 -22.46
CA ILE A 240 -0.73 7.12 -21.34
C ILE A 240 -2.21 6.76 -21.37
N HIS A 241 -2.47 5.46 -21.40
CA HIS A 241 -3.80 4.88 -21.34
C HIS A 241 -3.96 4.08 -20.04
N GLU A 242 -5.19 4.05 -19.53
CA GLU A 242 -5.53 3.12 -18.46
C GLU A 242 -5.30 1.68 -18.91
N THR A 243 -4.84 0.83 -18.01
CA THR A 243 -4.59 -0.58 -18.32
C THR A 243 -4.82 -1.47 -17.11
N THR A 244 -5.62 -2.52 -17.29
CA THR A 244 -5.86 -3.58 -16.31
C THR A 244 -4.76 -4.64 -16.31
N GLU A 245 -3.84 -4.65 -17.29
CA GLU A 245 -2.85 -5.72 -17.49
C GLU A 245 -2.08 -6.06 -16.20
N PHE A 246 -1.66 -5.05 -15.42
CA PHE A 246 -0.95 -5.29 -14.16
C PHE A 246 -1.83 -5.98 -13.11
N LEU A 247 -3.09 -5.57 -13.02
CA LEU A 247 -4.05 -6.16 -12.09
C LEU A 247 -4.41 -7.57 -12.56
N GLU A 248 -4.56 -7.80 -13.85
CA GLU A 248 -4.75 -9.13 -14.41
C GLU A 248 -3.60 -10.06 -14.04
N VAL A 249 -2.34 -9.66 -14.19
CA VAL A 249 -1.17 -10.45 -13.76
C VAL A 249 -1.23 -10.79 -12.27
N PHE A 250 -1.64 -9.84 -11.42
CA PHE A 250 -1.87 -10.12 -9.99
C PHE A 250 -2.99 -11.16 -9.78
N LEU A 251 -4.11 -11.03 -10.50
CA LEU A 251 -5.23 -11.98 -10.43
C LEU A 251 -4.88 -13.36 -10.98
N ARG A 252 -4.01 -13.45 -11.98
CA ARG A 252 -3.54 -14.75 -12.49
C ARG A 252 -2.75 -15.50 -11.43
N ASN A 253 -1.81 -14.83 -10.76
CA ASN A 253 -1.10 -15.43 -9.63
C ASN A 253 -2.09 -15.83 -8.52
N LEU A 254 -3.05 -14.96 -8.21
CA LEU A 254 -4.04 -15.19 -7.16
C LEU A 254 -4.98 -16.36 -7.45
N LEU A 255 -5.53 -16.45 -8.67
CA LEU A 255 -6.64 -17.35 -9.00
C LEU A 255 -6.17 -18.64 -9.67
N LEU A 256 -5.04 -18.59 -10.37
CA LEU A 256 -4.51 -19.71 -11.16
C LEU A 256 -3.21 -20.27 -10.58
N ASN A 257 -2.71 -19.71 -9.47
CA ASN A 257 -1.43 -20.06 -8.86
C ASN A 257 -0.24 -19.96 -9.84
N GLU A 258 -0.33 -19.00 -10.76
CA GLU A 258 0.79 -18.64 -11.61
C GLU A 258 1.87 -17.88 -10.81
N ASN A 259 3.07 -17.81 -11.37
CA ASN A 259 4.25 -17.26 -10.67
C ASN A 259 4.85 -16.06 -11.44
N HIS A 260 3.98 -15.17 -11.92
CA HIS A 260 4.44 -13.96 -12.58
C HIS A 260 5.12 -13.00 -11.59
N PRO A 261 6.22 -12.33 -11.99
CA PRO A 261 6.87 -11.35 -11.12
C PRO A 261 5.98 -10.11 -10.91
N LEU A 262 5.83 -9.69 -9.65
CA LEU A 262 5.02 -8.54 -9.25
C LEU A 262 5.89 -7.38 -8.73
N TYR A 263 6.53 -6.64 -9.64
CA TYR A 263 7.43 -5.54 -9.29
C TYR A 263 6.75 -4.17 -9.38
N ASN A 264 6.64 -3.45 -8.26
CA ASN A 264 6.05 -2.09 -8.25
C ASN A 264 6.71 -1.11 -9.25
N ARG A 265 8.02 -1.27 -9.52
CA ARG A 265 8.75 -0.39 -10.47
C ARG A 265 8.27 -0.54 -11.91
N THR A 266 7.74 -1.69 -12.32
CA THR A 266 7.25 -1.89 -13.70
C THR A 266 5.94 -1.14 -13.95
N LEU A 267 5.22 -0.76 -12.87
CA LEU A 267 3.98 0.01 -12.93
C LEU A 267 4.23 1.52 -13.06
N TYR A 268 5.48 1.99 -13.06
CA TYR A 268 5.77 3.41 -13.16
C TYR A 268 5.57 3.93 -14.60
N ILE A 269 4.84 5.04 -14.78
CA ILE A 269 4.41 5.54 -16.11
C ILE A 269 5.55 6.01 -17.03
N SER A 270 6.73 6.38 -16.52
CA SER A 270 7.82 6.88 -17.37
C SER A 270 8.56 5.79 -18.14
N GLY A 271 8.28 4.50 -17.88
CA GLY A 271 8.98 3.38 -18.53
C GLY A 271 10.49 3.33 -18.25
N THR A 272 11.02 4.18 -17.35
CA THR A 272 12.45 4.27 -17.02
C THR A 272 12.99 3.01 -16.36
N PHE A 273 12.11 2.14 -15.85
CA PHE A 273 12.43 0.87 -15.22
C PHE A 273 11.97 -0.34 -16.05
N LYS A 274 12.04 -0.26 -17.39
CA LYS A 274 11.92 -1.47 -18.22
C LYS A 274 13.13 -2.37 -17.98
N GLU A 275 12.84 -3.66 -17.84
CA GLU A 275 13.74 -4.72 -17.38
C GLU A 275 15.17 -4.65 -17.94
N THR A 276 16.10 -4.24 -17.09
CA THR A 276 17.50 -4.68 -17.17
C THR A 276 18.01 -5.00 -15.78
N GLU A 277 18.34 -6.29 -15.61
CA GLU A 277 19.21 -6.90 -14.60
C GLU A 277 18.68 -7.03 -13.16
N LYS A 278 18.78 -8.27 -12.65
CA LYS A 278 18.65 -8.61 -11.23
C LYS A 278 19.59 -7.73 -10.40
N PRO A 279 19.09 -7.17 -9.29
CA PRO A 279 19.90 -7.02 -8.11
C PRO A 279 19.36 -7.97 -7.05
N ASP A 280 20.17 -8.96 -6.68
CA ASP A 280 20.22 -9.37 -5.28
C ASP A 280 20.38 -8.10 -4.44
N ILE A 281 19.48 -7.91 -3.48
CA ILE A 281 19.72 -7.36 -2.14
C ILE A 281 18.36 -7.37 -1.44
N GLU A 282 18.28 -8.21 -0.41
CA GLU A 282 17.28 -8.11 0.65
C GLU A 282 17.18 -6.67 1.16
N THR A 283 15.95 -6.24 1.42
CA THR A 283 15.62 -5.13 2.33
C THR A 283 16.24 -3.76 2.03
N ALA A 284 15.58 -3.02 1.14
CA ALA A 284 15.36 -1.59 1.35
C ALA A 284 14.09 -1.18 0.58
N LYS A 285 12.95 -1.24 1.27
CA LYS A 285 11.74 -0.53 0.83
C LYS A 285 12.10 0.96 0.81
N PRO A 286 11.84 1.71 -0.27
CA PRO A 286 11.86 3.15 -0.16
C PRO A 286 10.70 3.55 0.77
N ASP A 287 11.02 4.14 1.91
CA ASP A 287 10.03 4.86 2.73
C ASP A 287 9.40 5.94 1.85
N ILE A 288 8.13 5.75 1.50
CA ILE A 288 7.32 6.72 0.75
C ILE A 288 6.29 7.38 1.69
N ASP A 289 6.46 7.26 3.02
CA ASP A 289 5.67 8.06 3.97
C ASP A 289 6.46 8.80 5.06
N ASP A 290 7.78 8.63 5.18
CA ASP A 290 8.59 9.49 6.03
C ASP A 290 9.57 10.30 5.18
N LEU A 291 9.26 11.60 5.02
CA LEU A 291 10.21 12.73 5.01
C LEU A 291 9.49 14.03 4.60
N LYS A 292 8.42 14.36 5.34
CA LYS A 292 7.87 15.71 5.42
C LYS A 292 7.59 16.06 6.88
N PRO A 293 8.62 16.05 7.73
CA PRO A 293 8.94 17.30 8.42
C PRO A 293 10.42 17.37 8.85
N ASP A 294 11.22 18.23 8.23
CA ASP A 294 12.32 18.94 8.94
C ASP A 294 13.08 19.90 8.01
N ILE A 295 13.18 19.58 6.71
CA ILE A 295 13.93 20.45 5.79
C ILE A 295 13.20 21.79 5.58
N GLU A 296 11.87 21.79 5.47
CA GLU A 296 11.07 23.02 5.30
C GLU A 296 10.92 23.83 6.60
N ALA A 297 11.18 23.23 7.77
CA ALA A 297 11.15 23.91 9.07
C ALA A 297 12.48 24.60 9.40
N VAL A 298 13.60 24.06 8.90
CA VAL A 298 14.97 24.50 9.23
C VAL A 298 15.59 25.36 8.13
N PHE A 299 15.26 25.14 6.86
CA PHE A 299 15.86 25.84 5.74
C PHE A 299 14.88 26.79 5.04
N GLN A 300 15.43 27.89 4.49
CA GLN A 300 14.67 28.76 3.60
C GLN A 300 14.12 27.96 2.40
N PRO A 301 12.93 28.27 1.86
CA PRO A 301 12.26 27.47 0.84
C PRO A 301 13.11 27.16 -0.41
N LYS A 302 13.98 28.10 -0.82
CA LYS A 302 14.92 27.91 -1.94
C LYS A 302 16.02 26.90 -1.61
N THR A 303 16.53 26.93 -0.39
CA THR A 303 17.56 26.01 0.11
C THR A 303 16.98 24.60 0.26
N ALA A 304 15.76 24.50 0.81
CA ALA A 304 15.01 23.24 0.89
C ALA A 304 14.80 22.61 -0.49
N SER A 305 14.38 23.40 -1.48
CA SER A 305 14.20 22.93 -2.86
C SER A 305 15.50 22.42 -3.49
N HIS A 306 16.63 23.08 -3.24
CA HIS A 306 17.93 22.58 -3.71
C HIS A 306 18.33 21.27 -3.03
N ILE A 307 18.08 21.11 -1.73
CA ILE A 307 18.37 19.87 -0.98
C ILE A 307 17.56 18.71 -1.53
N LEU A 308 16.26 18.91 -1.80
CA LEU A 308 15.39 17.89 -2.40
C LEU A 308 15.90 17.46 -3.78
N LYS A 309 16.26 18.43 -4.63
CA LYS A 309 16.83 18.15 -5.96
C LYS A 309 18.15 17.39 -5.87
N LEU A 310 18.99 17.68 -4.87
CA LEU A 310 20.22 16.91 -4.65
C LEU A 310 19.95 15.48 -4.16
N ARG A 311 18.91 15.25 -3.34
CA ARG A 311 18.50 13.89 -2.93
C ARG A 311 18.01 13.06 -4.11
N GLU A 312 17.35 13.69 -5.08
CA GLU A 312 16.94 13.04 -6.33
C GLU A 312 18.15 12.67 -7.21
N VAL A 313 19.12 13.58 -7.32
CA VAL A 313 20.32 13.37 -8.17
C VAL A 313 21.33 12.41 -7.52
N PHE A 314 21.40 12.39 -6.19
CA PHE A 314 22.34 11.55 -5.42
C PHE A 314 21.59 10.64 -4.44
N PRO A 315 20.86 9.62 -4.92
CA PRO A 315 20.05 8.76 -4.07
C PRO A 315 20.91 7.81 -3.20
N GLY A 316 20.40 7.42 -2.04
CA GLY A 316 21.02 6.40 -1.17
C GLY A 316 22.37 6.83 -0.60
N GLN A 317 23.37 5.93 -0.64
CA GLN A 317 24.74 6.18 -0.13
C GLN A 317 25.67 6.85 -1.15
N THR A 318 25.12 7.49 -2.19
CA THR A 318 25.92 8.10 -3.26
C THR A 318 26.83 9.20 -2.69
N ILE A 319 28.13 9.09 -2.98
CA ILE A 319 29.15 10.05 -2.54
C ILE A 319 29.26 11.15 -3.59
N PHE A 320 29.08 12.40 -3.18
CA PHE A 320 29.18 13.57 -4.05
C PHE A 320 30.13 14.62 -3.47
N GLY A 321 30.67 15.47 -4.34
CA GLY A 321 31.52 16.61 -3.95
C GLY A 321 31.01 17.92 -4.54
N ARG A 322 31.73 19.01 -4.25
CA ARG A 322 31.38 20.37 -4.69
C ARG A 322 31.10 20.48 -6.19
N THR A 323 31.94 19.87 -7.02
CA THR A 323 31.79 19.90 -8.49
C THR A 323 30.53 19.18 -8.96
N ASP A 324 30.12 18.13 -8.24
CA ASP A 324 28.94 17.34 -8.56
C ASP A 324 27.67 18.13 -8.21
N VAL A 325 27.68 18.81 -7.05
CA VAL A 325 26.60 19.73 -6.64
C VAL A 325 26.46 20.89 -7.62
N MET A 326 27.56 21.51 -8.05
CA MET A 326 27.53 22.59 -9.05
C MET A 326 26.90 22.18 -10.39
N LYS A 327 27.00 20.90 -10.77
CA LYS A 327 26.36 20.38 -11.99
C LYS A 327 24.88 20.07 -11.78
N ALA A 328 24.50 19.68 -10.56
CA ALA A 328 23.14 19.27 -10.21
C ALA A 328 22.20 20.46 -9.93
N ILE A 329 22.73 21.54 -9.37
CA ILE A 329 21.96 22.74 -8.99
C ILE A 329 22.64 24.01 -9.49
N ASP A 330 21.85 25.00 -9.93
CA ASP A 330 22.33 26.25 -10.55
C ASP A 330 22.82 27.26 -9.50
N LEU A 331 23.90 26.90 -8.80
CA LEU A 331 24.56 27.73 -7.80
C LEU A 331 25.98 28.10 -8.23
N LYS A 332 26.34 29.38 -8.03
CA LYS A 332 27.72 29.86 -8.23
C LYS A 332 28.68 29.13 -7.31
N ALA A 333 29.89 28.85 -7.81
CA ALA A 333 30.90 28.06 -7.11
C ALA A 333 31.10 28.46 -5.65
N SER A 334 31.17 29.76 -5.34
CA SER A 334 31.36 30.28 -3.97
C SER A 334 30.22 29.89 -3.02
N ARG A 335 28.97 29.92 -3.49
CA ARG A 335 27.77 29.59 -2.68
C ARG A 335 27.61 28.10 -2.39
N VAL A 336 28.19 27.24 -3.22
CA VAL A 336 28.10 25.78 -3.00
C VAL A 336 28.88 25.34 -1.76
N SER A 337 29.98 26.02 -1.42
CA SER A 337 30.74 25.71 -0.21
C SER A 337 29.96 26.04 1.07
N ASP A 338 29.33 27.21 1.10
CA ASP A 338 28.52 27.64 2.25
C ASP A 338 27.28 26.74 2.40
N PHE A 339 26.64 26.41 1.27
CA PHE A 339 25.49 25.52 1.24
C PHE A 339 25.81 24.10 1.75
N LEU A 340 26.94 23.52 1.33
CA LEU A 340 27.37 22.21 1.85
C LEU A 340 27.70 22.27 3.34
N LYS A 341 28.27 23.38 3.83
CA LYS A 341 28.57 23.56 5.24
C LYS A 341 27.27 23.63 6.06
N GLU A 342 26.29 24.39 5.60
CA GLU A 342 24.96 24.52 6.21
C GLU A 342 24.27 23.15 6.30
N MET A 343 24.32 22.35 5.24
CA MET A 343 23.77 20.99 5.22
C MET A 343 24.47 20.04 6.21
N VAL A 344 25.78 20.19 6.45
CA VAL A 344 26.52 19.41 7.47
C VAL A 344 26.13 19.87 8.88
N GLU A 345 26.06 21.19 9.11
CA GLU A 345 25.71 21.77 10.42
C GLU A 345 24.31 21.34 10.88
N HIS A 346 23.36 21.25 9.94
CA HIS A 346 22.00 20.75 10.21
C HIS A 346 21.84 19.24 10.06
N GLY A 347 22.94 18.48 9.91
CA GLY A 347 22.91 17.02 9.92
C GLY A 347 22.24 16.37 8.71
N VAL A 348 22.04 17.08 7.61
CA VAL A 348 21.44 16.56 6.37
C VAL A 348 22.44 15.66 5.62
N ILE A 349 23.72 16.01 5.66
CA ILE A 349 24.81 15.26 5.02
C ILE A 349 25.97 15.07 6.00
N GLU A 350 26.82 14.09 5.71
CA GLU A 350 28.04 13.83 6.48
C GLU A 350 29.28 13.70 5.57
N PRO A 351 30.46 14.11 6.06
CA PRO A 351 31.71 13.95 5.32
C PRO A 351 32.12 12.47 5.25
N VAL A 352 32.67 12.06 4.12
CA VAL A 352 33.13 10.68 3.89
C VAL A 352 34.66 10.66 3.74
N THR A 353 35.34 9.88 4.59
CA THR A 353 36.79 9.66 4.53
C THR A 353 37.15 8.57 3.52
N GLY A 354 38.34 8.64 2.90
CA GLY A 354 38.83 7.62 1.97
C GLY A 354 38.52 7.85 0.48
N HIS A 355 37.71 8.87 0.15
CA HIS A 355 37.30 9.19 -1.23
C HIS A 355 37.81 10.55 -1.74
N GLY A 356 38.86 11.09 -1.10
CA GLY A 356 39.40 12.43 -1.38
C GLY A 356 38.81 13.53 -0.47
N LYS A 357 39.45 14.71 -0.45
CA LYS A 357 39.00 15.84 0.38
C LYS A 357 37.68 16.42 -0.14
N GLY A 358 36.74 16.73 0.77
CA GLY A 358 35.50 17.44 0.43
C GLY A 358 34.43 16.57 -0.24
N LYS A 359 34.32 15.31 0.19
CA LYS A 359 33.28 14.37 -0.23
C LYS A 359 32.24 14.16 0.87
N TYR A 360 30.99 14.08 0.47
CA TYR A 360 29.83 13.99 1.36
C TYR A 360 28.86 12.93 0.86
N ARG A 361 28.02 12.44 1.77
CA ARG A 361 26.84 11.63 1.46
C ARG A 361 25.67 12.11 2.31
N PHE A 362 24.45 11.84 1.86
CA PHE A 362 23.27 12.07 2.71
C PHE A 362 23.32 11.13 3.92
N ARG A 363 22.99 11.67 5.11
CA ARG A 363 22.79 10.81 6.28
C ARG A 363 21.56 9.94 6.03
N GLN A 364 21.66 8.67 6.41
CA GLN A 364 20.48 7.83 6.59
C GLN A 364 19.73 8.41 7.78
N GLN A 365 18.56 8.97 7.53
CA GLN A 365 17.60 9.32 8.58
C GLN A 365 16.73 8.10 8.83
#